data_AF-A0A7X4GMP4-F1
#
_entry.id   AF-A0A7X4GMP4-F1
#
_cell.length_a   1.000
_cell.length_b   1.000
_cell.length_c   1.000
_cell.angle_alpha   90.00
_cell.angle_beta   90.00
_cell.angle_gamma   90.00
#
_symmetry.space_group_name_H-M   'P 1'
#
loop_
_entity.id
_entity.type
_entity.pdbx_description
1 polymer ?
#
loop_
_entity_poly.entity_id
_entity_poly.type
_entity_poly.pdbx_seq_one_letter_code
_entity_poly.pdbx_strand_id
1 'polypeptide(L)'
;MGKTITLKVQQLNGQFVVCIPEDIAAQKKLAAGQLIKLKILRTAEEIALAEAAANAPTLEQMLADYDPDKFGGEVMAYPLEGREIIK
;
A
#
# COMPACT_ATOMS: atom_id res chain seq x y z
N MET A 1 -9.55 15.16 15.07
CA MET A 1 -10.28 14.18 14.24
C MET A 1 -10.46 14.76 12.85
N GLY A 2 -9.84 14.15 11.83
CA GLY A 2 -10.03 14.56 10.43
C GLY A 2 -11.25 13.88 9.83
N LYS A 3 -12.08 14.61 9.08
CA LYS A 3 -13.12 14.01 8.23
C LYS A 3 -12.49 13.68 6.87
N THR A 4 -12.50 12.41 6.50
CA THR A 4 -12.05 11.95 5.17
C THR A 4 -13.21 12.06 4.20
N ILE A 5 -12.94 12.57 2.99
CA ILE A 5 -13.95 12.73 1.94
C ILE A 5 -13.41 12.08 0.67
N THR A 6 -14.24 11.25 0.05
CA THR A 6 -13.92 10.64 -1.24
C THR A 6 -14.21 11.64 -2.35
N LEU A 7 -13.19 11.97 -3.14
CA LEU A 7 -13.31 12.86 -4.30
C LEU A 7 -13.19 12.05 -5.58
N LYS A 8 -13.89 12.48 -6.63
CA LYS A 8 -13.79 11.87 -7.95
C LYS A 8 -12.64 12.53 -8.73
N VAL A 9 -11.73 11.70 -9.23
CA VAL A 9 -10.71 12.12 -10.19
C VAL A 9 -11.29 11.93 -11.59
N GLN A 10 -11.14 12.94 -12.44
CA GLN A 10 -11.52 12.90 -13.85
C GLN A 10 -10.31 13.28 -14.71
N GLN A 11 -10.35 12.92 -15.98
CA GLN A 11 -9.33 13.32 -16.94
C GLN A 11 -9.95 14.31 -17.93
N LEU A 12 -9.38 15.50 -18.02
CA LEU A 12 -9.85 16.58 -18.89
C LEU A 12 -8.66 17.17 -19.63
N ASN A 13 -8.71 17.19 -20.96
CA ASN A 13 -7.65 17.76 -21.82
C ASN A 13 -6.24 17.24 -21.51
N GLY A 14 -6.11 15.94 -21.21
CA GLY A 14 -4.82 15.31 -20.88
C GLY A 14 -4.32 15.58 -19.46
N GLN A 15 -5.09 16.29 -18.63
CA GLN A 15 -4.77 16.55 -17.23
C GLN A 15 -5.72 15.80 -16.30
N PHE A 16 -5.21 15.34 -15.16
CA PHE A 16 -6.05 14.82 -14.09
C PHE A 16 -6.58 15.97 -13.25
N VAL A 17 -7.90 16.01 -13.07
CA VAL A 17 -8.62 17.01 -12.28
C VAL A 17 -9.38 16.34 -11.15
N VAL A 18 -9.32 16.93 -9.96
CA VAL A 18 -10.10 16.48 -8.80
C VAL A 18 -11.31 17.36 -8.66
N CYS A 19 -12.51 16.78 -8.73
CA CYS A 19 -13.74 17.54 -8.54
C CYS A 19 -13.97 17.76 -7.04
N ILE A 20 -13.90 19.01 -6.59
CA ILE A 20 -14.22 19.40 -5.23
C ILE A 20 -15.70 19.85 -5.18
N PRO A 21 -16.57 19.17 -4.41
CA PRO A 21 -17.94 19.59 -4.19
C PRO A 21 -18.04 21.04 -3.69
N GLU A 22 -19.10 21.74 -4.11
CA GLU A 22 -19.32 23.15 -3.80
C GLU A 22 -19.38 23.42 -2.29
N ASP A 23 -19.98 22.51 -1.50
CA ASP A 23 -20.04 22.62 -0.05
C ASP A 23 -18.65 22.69 0.60
N ILE A 24 -17.70 21.91 0.08
CA ILE A 24 -16.33 21.85 0.59
C ILE A 24 -15.55 23.08 0.12
N ALA A 25 -15.76 23.48 -1.14
CA ALA A 25 -15.17 24.70 -1.67
C ALA A 25 -15.61 25.92 -0.85
N ALA A 26 -16.90 26.02 -0.51
CA ALA A 26 -17.44 27.08 0.33
C ALA A 26 -16.86 27.03 1.76
N GLN A 27 -16.83 25.86 2.39
CA GLN A 27 -16.25 25.68 3.74
C GLN A 27 -14.76 26.04 3.80
N LYS A 28 -14.02 25.77 2.73
CA LYS A 28 -12.58 26.04 2.63
C LYS A 28 -12.25 27.36 1.92
N LYS A 29 -13.27 28.13 1.53
CA LYS A 29 -13.16 29.39 0.78
C LYS A 29 -12.25 29.25 -0.44
N LEU A 30 -12.39 28.14 -1.16
CA LEU A 30 -11.64 27.86 -2.38
C LEU A 30 -12.32 28.59 -3.54
N ALA A 31 -11.55 29.40 -4.26
CA ALA A 31 -12.00 30.07 -5.48
C ALA A 31 -11.39 29.44 -6.73
N ALA A 32 -12.11 29.50 -7.85
CA ALA A 32 -11.57 29.13 -9.15
C ALA A 32 -10.32 29.99 -9.47
N GLY A 33 -9.25 29.35 -9.93
CA GLY A 33 -7.97 30.02 -10.24
C GLY A 33 -7.05 30.23 -9.04
N GLN A 34 -7.47 29.87 -7.83
CA GLN A 34 -6.61 29.92 -6.65
C GLN A 34 -5.57 28.79 -6.68
N LEU A 35 -4.31 29.13 -6.43
CA LEU A 35 -3.25 28.13 -6.26
C LEU A 35 -3.41 27.41 -4.92
N ILE A 36 -3.44 26.09 -4.97
CA ILE A 36 -3.58 25.23 -3.78
C ILE A 36 -2.28 24.44 -3.61
N LYS A 37 -1.73 24.43 -2.39
CA LYS A 37 -0.61 23.56 -2.04
C LYS A 37 -1.14 22.18 -1.68
N LEU A 38 -0.74 21.18 -2.47
CA LEU A 38 -0.98 19.77 -2.17
C LEU A 38 0.19 19.23 -1.35
N LYS A 39 -0.10 18.69 -0.17
CA LYS A 39 0.87 17.95 0.63
C LYS A 39 0.57 16.47 0.48
N ILE A 40 1.46 15.75 -0.20
CA ILE A 40 1.40 14.29 -0.33
C ILE A 40 2.01 13.71 0.94
N LEU A 41 1.18 13.10 1.79
CA LEU A 41 1.59 12.59 3.10
C LEU A 41 2.19 11.19 3.06
N ARG A 42 1.95 10.43 1.98
CA ARG A 42 2.50 9.08 1.77
C ARG A 42 3.04 8.98 0.36
N THR A 43 4.24 8.45 0.22
CA THR A 43 4.82 8.18 -1.10
C THR A 43 4.08 7.01 -1.75
N ALA A 44 4.19 6.87 -3.08
CA ALA A 44 3.57 5.76 -3.81
C ALA A 44 4.01 4.40 -3.26
N GLU A 45 5.25 4.30 -2.77
CA GLU A 45 5.79 3.09 -2.11
C GLU A 45 5.06 2.77 -0.80
N GLU A 46 4.74 3.77 0.03
CA GLU A 46 4.00 3.56 1.28
C GLU A 46 2.53 3.17 1.04
N ILE A 47 1.94 3.64 -0.07
CA ILE A 47 0.59 3.23 -0.48
C ILE A 47 0.61 1.77 -0.97
N ALA A 48 1.58 1.44 -1.83
CA ALA A 48 1.75 0.08 -2.33
C ALA A 48 2.02 -0.93 -1.20
N LEU A 49 2.80 -0.55 -0.19
CA LEU A 49 3.07 -1.40 0.98
C LEU A 49 1.80 -1.63 1.82
N ALA A 50 0.97 -0.60 1.98
CA ALA A 50 -0.29 -0.72 2.71
C ALA A 50 -1.31 -1.59 1.97
N GLU A 51 -1.39 -1.47 0.63
CA GLU A 51 -2.22 -2.33 -0.21
C GLU A 51 -1.71 -3.77 -0.27
N ALA A 52 -0.39 -3.97 -0.32
CA ALA A 52 0.22 -5.29 -0.25
C ALA A 52 -0.03 -5.96 1.12
N ALA A 53 0.05 -5.20 2.22
CA ALA A 53 -0.27 -5.70 3.55
C ALA A 53 -1.77 -6.02 3.72
N ALA A 54 -2.66 -5.26 3.07
CA ALA A 54 -4.10 -5.52 3.09
C ALA A 54 -4.49 -6.75 2.25
N ASN A 55 -3.70 -7.09 1.23
CA ASN A 55 -3.91 -8.25 0.36
C ASN A 55 -2.98 -9.43 0.67
N ALA A 56 -2.16 -9.33 1.73
CA ALA A 56 -1.32 -10.44 2.16
C ALA A 56 -2.23 -11.54 2.72
N PRO A 57 -2.11 -12.80 2.25
CA PRO A 57 -2.91 -13.90 2.78
C PRO A 57 -2.61 -14.04 4.27
N THR A 58 -3.66 -14.18 5.07
CA THR A 58 -3.49 -14.39 6.51
C THR A 58 -2.82 -15.74 6.75
N LEU A 59 -2.16 -15.92 7.91
CA LEU A 59 -1.56 -17.21 8.28
C LEU A 59 -2.60 -18.34 8.18
N GLU A 60 -3.86 -18.06 8.52
CA GLU A 60 -4.99 -18.98 8.43
C GLU A 60 -5.29 -19.39 6.98
N GLN A 61 -5.23 -18.46 6.02
CA GLN A 61 -5.38 -18.77 4.59
C GLN A 61 -4.19 -19.55 4.06
N MET A 62 -2.97 -19.16 4.45
CA MET A 62 -1.76 -19.89 4.07
C MET A 62 -1.74 -21.33 4.61
N LEU A 63 -2.27 -21.56 5.81
CA LEU A 63 -2.45 -22.88 6.40
C LEU A 63 -3.55 -23.69 5.70
N ALA A 64 -4.63 -23.05 5.24
CA ALA A 64 -5.69 -23.71 4.49
C ALA A 64 -5.22 -24.16 3.09
N ASP A 65 -4.36 -23.38 2.44
CA ASP A 65 -3.75 -23.70 1.15
C ASP A 65 -2.47 -24.57 1.27
N TYR A 66 -2.03 -24.88 2.49
CA TYR A 66 -0.83 -25.70 2.73
C TYR A 66 -1.11 -27.18 2.43
N ASP A 67 -0.51 -27.65 1.35
CA ASP A 67 -0.51 -29.05 0.94
C ASP A 67 0.74 -29.77 1.49
N PRO A 68 0.60 -30.61 2.53
CA PRO A 68 1.74 -31.30 3.15
C PRO A 68 2.43 -32.28 2.20
N ASP A 69 1.77 -32.77 1.16
CA ASP A 69 2.42 -33.66 0.18
C ASP A 69 3.32 -32.89 -0.81
N LYS A 70 3.11 -31.58 -0.96
CA LYS A 70 3.95 -30.70 -1.80
C LYS A 70 5.03 -29.95 -1.03
N PHE A 71 4.74 -29.58 0.22
CA PHE A 71 5.61 -28.73 1.04
C PHE A 71 6.12 -29.43 2.31
N GLY A 72 5.62 -30.62 2.63
CA GLY A 72 6.10 -31.46 3.72
C GLY A 72 7.24 -32.35 3.23
N GLY A 73 8.46 -31.88 3.44
CA GLY A 73 9.65 -32.71 3.40
C GLY A 73 10.43 -32.51 4.69
N GLU A 74 11.11 -33.56 5.18
CA GLU A 74 12.13 -33.38 6.20
C GLU A 74 13.20 -32.44 5.62
N VAL A 75 13.26 -31.22 6.14
CA VAL A 75 14.42 -30.35 5.93
C VAL A 75 15.56 -31.03 6.65
N MET A 76 16.36 -31.84 5.94
CA MET A 76 17.65 -32.24 6.46
C MET A 76 18.44 -30.95 6.65
N ALA A 77 18.54 -30.50 7.90
CA ALA A 77 19.51 -29.50 8.27
C ALA A 77 20.88 -30.08 7.90
N TYR A 78 21.41 -29.67 6.75
CA TYR A 78 22.79 -29.95 6.42
C TYR A 78 23.61 -29.39 7.58
N PRO A 79 24.44 -30.19 8.27
CA PRO A 79 25.35 -29.63 9.24
C PRO A 79 26.20 -28.61 8.50
N LEU A 80 26.12 -27.35 8.92
CA LEU A 80 27.12 -26.35 8.58
C LEU A 80 28.45 -26.96 9.05
N GLU A 81 29.23 -27.50 8.12
CA GLU A 81 30.64 -27.80 8.35
C GLU A 81 31.30 -26.47 8.71
N GLY A 82 31.36 -26.19 10.01
CA GLY A 82 32.16 -25.11 10.56
C GLY A 82 33.61 -25.37 10.20
N ARG A 83 34.07 -24.79 9.10
CA ARG A 83 35.50 -24.60 8.87
C ARG A 83 35.95 -23.48 9.78
N GLU A 84 36.32 -23.83 11.01
CA GLU A 84 37.29 -23.04 11.74
C GLU A 84 38.59 -23.04 10.92
N ILE A 85 38.87 -21.91 10.27
CA ILE A 85 40.17 -21.66 9.64
C ILE A 85 41.15 -21.40 10.78
N ILE A 86 41.87 -22.44 11.20
CA ILE A 86 43.02 -22.31 12.10
C ILE A 86 44.25 -22.92 11.43
N LYS A 87 44.91 -22.14 10.59
CA LYS A 87 46.37 -21.89 10.57
C LYS A 87 46.79 -21.11 9.33
#